data_AF-A0A7Y3DDV1-F1
#
_entry.id   AF-A0A7Y3DDV1-F1
#
_cell.length_a   1.000
_cell.length_b   1.000
_cell.length_c   1.000
_cell.angle_alpha   90.00
_cell.angle_beta   90.00
_cell.angle_gamma   90.00
#
_symmetry.space_group_name_H-M   'P 1'
#
loop_
_entity.id
_entity.type
_entity.pdbx_description
1 polymer ?
#
loop_
_entity_poly.entity_id
_entity_poly.type
_entity_poly.pdbx_seq_one_letter_code
_entity_poly.pdbx_strand_id
1 'polypeptide(L)'
;MQGFERLLTLWVFLCMIAGIALGRLAPDLARTLDGMTLDVDGAPVVSIPIAICLFFMMYPIMVKIDFAEVVAAGRSVRPVALTLFVNWCVKPFTM
;
A
#
# COMPACT_ATOMS: atom_id res chain seq x y z
N MET A 1 15.67 12.29 -17.69
CA MET A 1 14.96 11.17 -17.03
C MET A 1 16.00 10.30 -16.38
N GLN A 2 16.04 10.33 -15.04
CA GLN A 2 17.08 9.69 -14.23
C GLN A 2 16.99 8.17 -14.42
N GLY A 3 18.12 7.46 -14.52
CA GLY A 3 18.16 6.02 -14.82
C GLY A 3 17.32 5.13 -13.87
N PHE A 4 16.95 5.65 -12.70
CA PHE A 4 16.06 4.99 -11.74
C PHE A 4 14.64 4.74 -12.27
N GLU A 5 14.00 5.72 -12.91
CA GLU A 5 12.62 5.60 -13.39
C GLU A 5 12.50 4.55 -14.50
N ARG A 6 13.53 4.46 -15.35
CA ARG A 6 13.57 3.52 -16.48
C ARG A 6 13.81 2.07 -16.04
N LEU A 7 14.51 1.85 -14.92
CA LEU A 7 14.81 0.52 -14.38
C LEU A 7 13.99 0.19 -13.12
N LEU A 8 12.90 0.91 -12.85
CA LEU A 8 12.12 0.76 -11.62
C LEU A 8 11.62 -0.68 -11.42
N THR A 9 11.17 -1.35 -12.48
CA THR A 9 10.77 -2.77 -12.43
C THR A 9 11.92 -3.68 -11.98
N LEU A 10 13.14 -3.45 -12.48
CA LEU A 10 14.32 -4.23 -12.09
C LEU A 10 14.67 -3.97 -10.62
N TRP A 11 14.64 -2.71 -10.18
CA TRP A 11 14.90 -2.34 -8.79
C TRP A 11 13.88 -2.95 -7.84
N VAL A 12 12.59 -2.91 -8.17
CA VAL A 12 11.53 -3.53 -7.36
C VAL A 12 11.76 -5.03 -7.23
N PHE A 13 12.11 -5.71 -8.34
CA PHE A 13 12.42 -7.14 -8.34
C PHE A 13 13.64 -7.47 -7.47
N LEU A 14 14.70 -6.66 -7.55
CA LEU A 14 15.93 -6.82 -6.78
C LEU A 14 15.65 -6.60 -5.28
N CYS A 15 14.88 -5.58 -4.91
CA CYS A 15 14.43 -5.34 -3.54
C CYS A 15 13.58 -6.50 -2.99
N MET A 16 12.71 -7.09 -3.82
CA MET A 16 11.89 -8.24 -3.42
C MET A 16 12.76 -9.46 -3.11
N ILE A 17 13.72 -9.80 -3.97
CA ILE A 17 14.67 -10.90 -3.74
C ILE A 17 15.51 -10.64 -2.49
N ALA A 18 16.05 -9.43 -2.36
CA ALA A 18 16.84 -9.04 -1.19
C ALA A 18 16.03 -9.15 0.11
N GLY A 19 14.78 -8.69 0.11
CA GLY A 19 13.87 -8.80 1.25
C GLY A 19 13.57 -10.26 1.64
N ILE A 20 13.33 -11.13 0.66
CA ILE A 20 13.11 -12.57 0.89
C ILE A 20 14.38 -13.22 1.46
N ALA A 21 15.56 -12.95 0.89
CA ALA A 21 16.82 -13.48 1.39
C ALA A 21 17.12 -13.01 2.82
N LEU A 22 16.89 -11.72 3.11
CA LEU A 22 17.05 -11.14 4.44
C LEU A 22 16.10 -11.80 5.46
N GLY A 23 14.83 -11.98 5.10
CA GLY A 23 13.84 -12.64 5.96
C GLY A 23 14.15 -14.12 6.22
N ARG A 24 14.85 -14.80 5.30
CA ARG A 24 15.33 -16.18 5.49
C ARG A 24 16.59 -16.29 6.35
N LEU A 25 17.49 -15.30 6.28
CA LEU A 25 18.75 -15.28 7.01
C LEU A 25 18.60 -14.73 8.45
N ALA A 26 17.59 -13.88 8.68
CA ALA A 26 17.33 -13.25 9.98
C ALA A 26 15.88 -13.50 10.46
N PRO A 27 15.53 -14.75 10.83
CA PRO A 27 14.19 -15.08 11.35
C PRO A 27 13.87 -14.38 12.67
N ASP A 28 14.88 -14.01 13.47
CA ASP A 28 14.73 -13.20 14.69
C ASP A 28 14.28 -11.76 14.40
N LEU A 29 14.70 -11.20 13.25
CA LEU A 29 14.25 -9.89 12.80
C LEU A 29 12.77 -9.96 12.36
N ALA A 30 12.37 -11.04 11.68
CA ALA A 30 10.96 -11.29 11.38
C ALA A 30 10.12 -11.46 12.66
N ARG A 31 10.61 -12.19 13.66
CA ARG A 31 9.92 -12.37 14.96
C ARG A 31 9.82 -11.09 15.79
N THR A 32 10.81 -10.20 15.73
CA THR A 32 10.75 -8.90 16.42
C THR A 32 9.82 -7.91 15.70
N LEU A 33 9.72 -7.97 14.37
CA LEU A 33 8.70 -7.25 13.62
C LEU A 33 7.28 -7.81 13.88
N ASP A 34 7.14 -9.14 13.94
CA ASP A 34 5.90 -9.81 14.33
C ASP A 34 5.51 -9.48 15.78
N GLY A 35 6.48 -9.40 16.70
CA GLY A 35 6.27 -8.98 18.09
C GLY A 35 5.94 -7.48 18.26
N MET A 36 6.21 -6.66 17.24
CA MET A 36 5.76 -5.26 17.12
C MET A 36 4.52 -5.13 16.22
N THR A 37 3.72 -6.19 16.14
CA THR A 37 2.43 -6.19 15.44
C THR A 37 1.32 -5.79 16.40
N LEU A 38 0.49 -4.84 15.98
CA LEU A 38 -0.73 -4.51 16.67
C LEU A 38 -1.76 -5.61 16.35
N ASP A 39 -2.07 -6.41 17.35
CA ASP A 39 -3.13 -7.40 17.30
C ASP A 39 -4.47 -6.67 17.56
N VAL A 40 -5.38 -6.73 16.58
CA VAL A 40 -6.77 -6.28 16.75
C VAL A 40 -7.62 -7.50 16.41
N ASP A 41 -8.35 -8.01 17.41
CA ASP A 41 -9.25 -9.16 17.26
C ASP A 41 -8.57 -10.48 16.82
N GLY A 42 -7.37 -10.78 17.33
CA GLY A 42 -6.71 -12.08 17.13
C GLY A 42 -6.09 -12.28 15.74
N ALA A 43 -5.98 -11.21 14.96
CA ALA A 43 -5.27 -11.19 13.68
C ALA A 43 -4.12 -10.16 13.73
N PRO A 44 -2.90 -10.53 13.32
CA PRO A 44 -1.83 -9.57 13.11
C PRO A 44 -2.20 -8.66 11.94
N VAL A 45 -2.76 -7.47 12.22
CA VAL A 45 -3.38 -6.63 11.19
C VAL A 45 -2.32 -5.81 10.45
N VAL A 46 -1.41 -5.13 11.16
CA VAL A 46 -0.32 -4.33 10.56
C VAL A 46 0.83 -4.15 11.56
N SER A 47 2.08 -4.41 11.16
CA SER A 47 3.27 -4.09 11.96
C SER A 47 3.49 -2.57 12.04
N ILE A 48 3.86 -2.04 13.21
CA ILE A 48 4.08 -0.59 13.42
C ILE A 48 4.98 0.06 12.36
N PRO A 49 6.13 -0.55 11.95
CA PRO A 49 6.96 -0.01 10.88
C PRO A 49 6.24 0.09 9.52
N ILE A 50 5.42 -0.91 9.18
CA ILE A 50 4.66 -0.93 7.92
C ILE A 50 3.59 0.16 7.96
N ALA A 51 2.91 0.33 9.10
CA ALA A 51 1.91 1.38 9.27
C ALA A 51 2.51 2.78 9.05
N ILE A 52 3.72 3.05 9.57
CA ILE A 52 4.43 4.31 9.36
C ILE A 52 4.76 4.50 7.86
N CYS A 53 5.29 3.47 7.20
CA CYS A 53 5.58 3.52 5.76
C CYS A 53 4.32 3.81 4.92
N LEU A 54 3.21 3.14 5.21
CA LEU A 54 1.93 3.36 4.54
C LEU A 54 1.40 4.78 4.79
N PHE A 55 1.52 5.29 6.04
CA PHE A 55 1.14 6.65 6.37
C PHE A 55 1.94 7.67 5.55
N PHE A 56 3.28 7.53 5.48
CA PHE A 56 4.13 8.39 4.66
C PHE A 56 3.84 8.28 3.16
N MET A 57 3.34 7.14 2.67
CA MET A 57 2.92 6.99 1.28
C MET A 57 1.57 7.68 0.99
N MET A 58 0.63 7.61 1.93
CA MET A 58 -0.71 8.19 1.78
C MET A 58 -0.75 9.70 2.03
N TYR A 59 -0.01 10.19 3.02
CA TYR A 59 0.06 11.59 3.41
C TYR A 59 0.32 12.57 2.23
N PRO A 60 1.32 12.36 1.36
CA PRO A 60 1.61 13.29 0.26
C PRO A 60 0.48 13.33 -0.77
N ILE A 61 -0.26 12.23 -0.95
CA ILE A 61 -1.42 12.22 -1.84
C ILE A 61 -2.54 13.03 -1.20
N MET A 62 -2.83 12.80 0.10
CA MET A 62 -3.88 13.50 0.82
C MET A 62 -3.71 15.03 0.82
N VAL A 63 -2.48 15.52 1.01
CA VAL A 63 -2.18 16.97 1.00
C VAL A 63 -2.25 17.58 -0.41
N LYS A 64 -2.11 16.77 -1.46
CA LYS A 64 -2.20 17.23 -2.86
C LYS A 64 -3.63 17.25 -3.41
N ILE A 65 -4.62 16.77 -2.67
CA ILE A 65 -6.01 16.72 -3.12
C ILE A 65 -6.60 18.13 -3.15
N ASP A 66 -7.14 18.53 -4.30
CA ASP A 66 -7.94 19.74 -4.44
C ASP A 66 -9.42 19.42 -4.10
N PHE A 67 -9.97 20.11 -3.10
CA PHE A 67 -11.35 19.91 -2.66
C PHE A 67 -12.38 20.28 -3.74
N ALA A 68 -12.07 21.20 -4.66
CA ALA A 68 -12.96 21.56 -5.75
C ALA A 68 -13.13 20.39 -6.75
N GLU A 69 -12.05 19.66 -7.04
CA GLU A 69 -12.09 18.45 -7.86
C GLU A 69 -12.92 17.35 -7.20
N VAL A 70 -12.82 17.19 -5.88
CA VAL A 70 -13.62 16.21 -5.13
C VAL A 70 -15.12 16.54 -5.23
N VAL A 71 -15.49 17.81 -5.07
CA VAL A 71 -16.89 18.25 -5.21
C VAL A 71 -17.39 18.08 -6.66
N ALA A 72 -16.55 18.37 -7.65
CA ALA A 72 -16.88 18.15 -9.06
C ALA A 72 -17.07 16.66 -9.39
N ALA A 73 -16.20 15.79 -8.87
CA ALA A 73 -16.31 14.34 -9.02
C ALA A 73 -17.62 13.82 -8.39
N GLY A 74 -18.01 14.36 -7.23
CA GLY A 74 -19.29 14.07 -6.58
C GLY A 74 -20.53 14.41 -7.41
N ARG A 75 -20.45 15.41 -8.31
CA ARG A 75 -21.54 15.73 -9.26
C ARG A 75 -21.65 14.68 -10.37
N SER A 76 -20.57 13.98 -10.72
CA SER A 76 -20.54 12.89 -11.69
C SER A 76 -20.76 11.52 -11.04
N VAL A 77 -21.95 11.28 -10.50
CA VAL A 77 -22.26 10.07 -9.71
C VAL A 77 -22.16 8.76 -10.50
N ARG A 78 -22.50 8.74 -11.79
CA ARG A 78 -22.48 7.51 -12.62
C ARG A 78 -21.07 6.89 -12.75
N PRO A 79 -20.04 7.62 -13.21
CA PRO A 79 -18.70 7.04 -13.34
C PRO A 79 -18.06 6.73 -11.98
N VAL A 80 -18.30 7.55 -10.96
CA VAL A 80 -17.77 7.32 -9.61
C VAL A 80 -18.38 6.07 -8.98
N ALA A 81 -19.71 5.90 -9.06
CA ALA A 81 -20.40 4.72 -8.53
C ALA A 81 -19.98 3.43 -9.26
N LEU A 82 -19.83 3.47 -10.59
CA LEU A 82 -19.36 2.32 -11.35
C LEU A 82 -17.93 1.93 -10.93
N THR A 83 -17.04 2.92 -10.77
CA THR A 83 -15.66 2.68 -10.34
C THR A 83 -15.61 2.08 -8.93
N LEU A 84 -16.41 2.62 -8.00
CA LEU A 84 -16.53 2.09 -6.65
C LEU A 84 -17.07 0.66 -6.65
N PHE A 85 -18.13 0.39 -7.40
CA PHE A 85 -18.71 -0.95 -7.52
C PHE A 85 -17.71 -1.97 -8.07
N VAL A 86 -17.02 -1.64 -9.17
CA VAL A 86 -16.00 -2.55 -9.71
C VAL A 86 -14.85 -2.74 -8.73
N ASN A 87 -14.37 -1.65 -8.10
CA ASN A 87 -13.22 -1.70 -7.21
C ASN A 87 -13.52 -2.45 -5.90
N TRP A 88 -14.71 -2.32 -5.34
CA TRP A 88 -15.07 -2.89 -4.04
C TRP A 88 -15.95 -4.13 -4.11
N CYS A 89 -16.76 -4.32 -5.15
CA CYS A 89 -17.64 -5.49 -5.29
C CYS A 89 -17.11 -6.53 -6.27
N VAL A 90 -16.26 -6.17 -7.24
CA VAL A 90 -15.76 -7.14 -8.24
C VAL A 90 -14.32 -7.55 -7.93
N LYS A 91 -13.42 -6.58 -7.73
CA LYS A 91 -12.00 -6.89 -7.45
C LYS A 91 -11.78 -7.88 -6.30
N PRO A 92 -12.43 -7.81 -5.12
CA PRO A 92 -12.12 -8.77 -4.04
C PRO A 92 -12.45 -10.22 -4.38
N PHE A 93 -13.32 -10.47 -5.37
CA PHE A 93 -13.63 -11.83 -5.83
C PHE A 93 -12.82 -12.23 -7.06
N THR A 94 -12.06 -11.30 -7.65
CA THR A 94 -11.22 -11.52 -8.85
C THR A 94 -9.73 -11.58 -8.53
N MET A 95 -9.33 -11.13 -7.33
CA MET A 95 -7.96 -11.25 -6.78
C MET A 95 -7.65 -12.69 -6.39
#